data_AF-A0A7W4HH37-F1
#
_entry.id   AF-A0A7W4HH37-F1
#
_cell.length_a   1.000
_cell.length_b   1.000
_cell.length_c   1.000
_cell.angle_alpha   90.00
_cell.angle_beta   90.00
_cell.angle_gamma   90.00
#
_symmetry.space_group_name_H-M   'P 1'
#
loop_
_entity.id
_entity.type
_entity.pdbx_description
1 polymer ?
#
loop_
_entity_poly.entity_id
_entity_poly.type
_entity_poly.pdbx_seq_one_letter_code
_entity_poly.pdbx_strand_id
1 'polypeptide(L)'
;MRSDFLSFFIAFVAGGAFIGCILTIYFWGKIAKQRKQAIKQSRSVILGEVSEKMLPIFPEFPYHSKDLVFIGKGVDYIIFDGLAEGELRDIIFLEIKTGKSQLNKNERMIQQFLSTKRARYELINIKY
;
A
#
# COMPACT_ATOMS: atom_id res chain seq x y z
N MET A 1 39.53 -0.90 -53.82
CA MET A 1 38.50 -1.98 -53.72
C MET A 1 38.51 -2.71 -52.38
N ARG A 2 39.62 -3.34 -51.93
CA ARG A 2 39.67 -4.03 -50.63
C ARG A 2 39.72 -3.09 -49.41
N SER A 3 40.33 -1.91 -49.55
CA SER A 3 40.40 -0.85 -48.53
C SER A 3 39.05 -0.19 -48.26
N ASP A 4 38.27 0.04 -49.31
CA ASP A 4 37.03 0.82 -49.24
C ASP A 4 35.93 0.02 -48.54
N PHE A 5 35.87 -1.29 -48.83
CA PHE A 5 34.96 -2.22 -48.15
C PHE A 5 35.26 -2.34 -46.63
N LEU A 6 36.55 -2.31 -46.26
CA LEU A 6 36.97 -2.36 -44.87
C LEU A 6 36.55 -1.09 -44.10
N SER A 7 36.67 0.10 -44.72
CA SER A 7 36.21 1.34 -44.11
C SER A 7 34.69 1.39 -43.91
N PHE A 8 33.89 0.88 -44.86
CA PHE A 8 32.43 0.79 -44.68
C PHE A 8 32.05 -0.18 -43.57
N PHE A 9 32.76 -1.30 -43.44
CA PHE A 9 32.53 -2.28 -42.38
C PHE A 9 32.85 -1.70 -40.99
N ILE A 10 33.98 -0.99 -40.85
CA ILE A 10 34.35 -0.33 -39.60
C ILE A 10 33.33 0.75 -39.22
N ALA A 11 32.86 1.56 -40.19
CA ALA A 11 31.87 2.59 -39.95
C ALA A 11 30.51 2.02 -39.48
N PHE A 12 30.08 0.89 -40.06
CA PHE A 12 28.85 0.20 -39.67
C PHE A 12 28.92 -0.35 -38.24
N VAL A 13 30.04 -0.99 -37.88
CA VAL A 13 30.28 -1.51 -36.52
C VAL A 13 30.36 -0.37 -35.50
N ALA A 14 31.06 0.72 -35.82
CA ALA A 14 31.16 1.89 -34.96
C ALA A 14 29.81 2.58 -34.75
N GLY A 15 28.99 2.71 -35.80
CA GLY A 15 27.63 3.24 -35.71
C GLY A 15 26.71 2.41 -34.82
N GLY A 16 26.76 1.07 -34.96
CA GLY A 16 26.02 0.15 -34.10
C GLY A 16 26.43 0.25 -32.63
N ALA A 17 27.74 0.33 -32.35
CA ALA A 17 28.26 0.52 -31.00
C ALA A 17 27.83 1.86 -30.39
N PHE A 18 27.80 2.94 -31.19
CA PHE A 18 27.40 4.26 -30.75
C PHE A 18 25.91 4.33 -30.38
N ILE A 19 25.04 3.76 -31.23
CA ILE A 19 23.60 3.65 -30.96
C ILE A 19 23.35 2.79 -29.71
N GLY A 20 24.08 1.67 -29.57
CA GLY A 20 24.01 0.81 -28.39
C GLY A 20 24.39 1.54 -27.09
N CYS A 21 25.43 2.38 -27.13
CA CYS A 21 25.85 3.21 -26.00
C CYS A 21 24.79 4.26 -25.62
N ILE A 22 24.20 4.93 -26.61
CA ILE A 22 23.13 5.92 -26.36
C ILE A 22 21.90 5.24 -25.74
N LEU A 23 21.49 4.09 -26.28
CA LEU A 23 20.34 3.34 -25.75
C LEU A 23 20.59 2.84 -24.32
N THR A 24 21.80 2.35 -24.02
CA THR A 24 22.15 1.91 -22.66
C THR A 24 22.18 3.07 -21.67
N ILE A 25 22.76 4.22 -22.03
CA ILE A 25 22.75 5.42 -21.17
C ILE A 25 21.30 5.90 -20.92
N TYR A 26 20.47 5.95 -21.96
CA TYR A 26 19.05 6.34 -21.82
C TYR A 26 18.28 5.37 -20.92
N PHE A 27 18.48 4.06 -21.10
CA PHE A 27 17.79 3.03 -20.32
C PHE A 27 18.21 3.05 -18.85
N TRP A 28 19.50 3.25 -18.56
CA TRP A 28 20.02 3.39 -17.20
C TRP A 28 19.43 4.62 -16.48
N GLY A 29 19.30 5.76 -17.17
CA GLY A 29 18.66 6.95 -16.62
C GLY A 29 17.18 6.73 -16.31
N LYS A 30 16.45 6.01 -17.17
CA LYS A 30 15.04 5.66 -16.96
C LYS A 30 14.84 4.73 -15.75
N ILE A 31 15.67 3.69 -15.63
CA ILE A 31 15.65 2.78 -14.48
C ILE A 31 15.95 3.53 -13.17
N ALA A 32 16.95 4.42 -13.16
CA ALA A 32 17.28 5.20 -11.98
C ALA A 32 16.12 6.09 -11.53
N LYS A 33 15.42 6.74 -12.48
CA LYS A 33 14.24 7.56 -12.19
C LYS A 33 13.06 6.74 -11.66
N GLN A 34 12.80 5.57 -12.26
CA GLN A 34 11.78 4.63 -11.80
C GLN A 34 12.09 4.07 -10.41
N ARG A 35 13.34 3.71 -10.13
CA ARG A 35 13.79 3.27 -8.78
C ARG A 35 13.60 4.36 -7.75
N LYS A 36 13.99 5.59 -8.05
CA LYS A 36 13.84 6.74 -7.13
C LYS A 36 12.37 7.03 -6.83
N GLN A 37 11.49 6.91 -7.83
CA GLN A 37 10.05 7.09 -7.67
C GLN A 37 9.40 5.92 -6.91
N ALA A 38 9.80 4.67 -7.17
CA ALA A 38 9.35 3.50 -6.44
C ALA A 38 9.74 3.55 -4.95
N ILE A 39 10.97 4.00 -4.64
CA ILE A 39 11.43 4.21 -3.25
C ILE A 39 10.62 5.32 -2.55
N LYS A 40 10.31 6.42 -3.26
CA LYS A 40 9.52 7.53 -2.70
C LYS A 40 8.07 7.13 -2.42
N GLN A 41 7.45 6.39 -3.35
CA GLN A 41 6.09 5.85 -3.18
C GLN A 41 6.03 4.78 -2.09
N SER A 42 7.03 3.89 -2.03
CA SER A 42 7.15 2.88 -0.96
C SER A 42 7.26 3.54 0.40
N ARG A 43 8.08 4.59 0.56
CA ARG A 43 8.19 5.30 1.85
C ARG A 43 6.90 5.97 2.28
N SER A 44 6.16 6.64 1.40
CA SER A 44 4.90 7.29 1.77
C SER A 44 3.81 6.28 2.13
N VAL A 45 3.77 5.13 1.43
CA VAL A 45 2.84 4.04 1.75
C VAL A 45 3.21 3.39 3.07
N ILE A 46 4.50 3.10 3.31
CA ILE A 46 4.98 2.52 4.57
C ILE A 46 4.76 3.51 5.73
N LEU A 47 4.99 4.81 5.55
CA LEU A 47 4.71 5.82 6.58
C LEU A 47 3.21 5.94 6.87
N GLY A 48 2.35 5.83 5.85
CA GLY A 48 0.90 5.73 6.02
C GLY A 48 0.52 4.51 6.85
N GLU A 49 1.00 3.33 6.45
CA GLU A 49 0.73 2.05 7.12
C GLU A 49 1.26 2.01 8.56
N VAL A 50 2.43 2.61 8.82
CA VAL A 50 2.99 2.76 10.17
C VAL A 50 2.17 3.76 10.98
N SER A 51 1.75 4.89 10.40
CA SER A 51 0.90 5.86 11.10
C SER A 51 -0.47 5.29 11.45
N GLU A 52 -1.06 4.50 10.56
CA GLU A 52 -2.33 3.79 10.76
C GLU A 52 -2.19 2.76 11.90
N LYS A 53 -1.07 2.04 11.96
CA LYS A 53 -0.77 1.08 13.04
C LYS A 53 -0.41 1.72 14.39
N MET A 54 0.11 2.95 14.37
CA MET A 54 0.58 3.68 15.57
C MET A 54 -0.47 4.64 16.15
N LEU A 55 -1.56 4.92 15.41
CA LEU A 55 -2.64 5.80 15.85
C LEU A 55 -3.23 5.45 17.23
N PRO A 56 -3.41 4.16 17.58
CA PRO A 56 -3.86 3.73 18.91
C PRO A 56 -3.00 4.15 20.11
N ILE A 57 -1.78 4.64 19.87
CA ILE A 57 -0.83 5.03 20.90
C ILE A 57 -0.90 6.55 21.17
N PHE A 58 -1.65 7.31 20.35
CA PHE A 58 -1.77 8.75 20.52
C PHE A 58 -2.71 9.12 21.68
N PRO A 59 -2.41 10.18 22.46
CA PRO A 59 -3.18 10.57 23.65
C PRO A 59 -4.65 10.93 23.38
N GLU A 60 -4.98 11.31 22.15
CA GLU A 60 -6.32 11.74 21.74
C GLU A 60 -7.16 10.58 21.17
N PHE A 61 -6.62 9.35 21.12
CA PHE A 61 -7.37 8.19 20.64
C PHE A 61 -8.40 7.77 21.70
N PRO A 62 -9.71 7.78 21.39
CA PRO A 62 -10.76 7.72 22.42
C PRO A 62 -11.04 6.31 22.96
N TYR A 63 -10.36 5.29 22.46
CA TYR A 63 -10.62 3.89 22.82
C TYR A 63 -9.40 3.22 23.45
N HIS A 64 -9.65 2.27 24.36
CA HIS A 64 -8.59 1.56 25.06
C HIS A 64 -7.81 0.64 24.10
N SER A 65 -6.48 0.66 24.16
CA SER A 65 -5.62 -0.07 23.20
C SER A 65 -5.79 -1.59 23.21
N LYS A 66 -6.22 -2.18 24.34
CA LYS A 66 -6.54 -3.62 24.45
C LYS A 66 -7.84 -4.04 23.75
N ASP A 67 -8.72 -3.10 23.44
CA ASP A 67 -10.02 -3.37 22.82
C ASP A 67 -9.95 -3.35 21.28
N LEU A 68 -8.76 -3.17 20.72
CA LEU A 68 -8.50 -3.00 19.30
C LEU A 68 -8.02 -4.30 18.67
N VAL A 69 -8.68 -4.72 17.59
CA VAL A 69 -8.22 -5.80 16.72
C VAL A 69 -7.95 -5.24 15.33
N PHE A 70 -6.69 -5.30 14.91
CA PHE A 70 -6.30 -4.92 13.54
C PHE A 70 -6.66 -6.03 12.55
N ILE A 71 -7.27 -5.67 11.43
CA ILE A 71 -7.71 -6.61 10.38
C ILE A 71 -7.06 -6.29 9.03
N GLY A 72 -7.27 -5.06 8.54
CA GLY A 72 -6.91 -4.62 7.19
C GLY A 72 -7.91 -5.06 6.10
N LYS A 73 -7.78 -4.50 4.89
CA LYS A 73 -8.63 -4.75 3.70
C LYS A 73 -10.04 -4.12 3.78
N GLY A 74 -10.11 -2.83 4.07
CA GLY A 74 -11.32 -2.01 3.98
C GLY A 74 -12.10 -1.85 5.29
N VAL A 75 -11.58 -2.46 6.36
CA VAL A 75 -11.76 -2.06 7.77
C VAL A 75 -10.41 -2.28 8.45
N ASP A 76 -9.78 -1.22 8.95
CA ASP A 76 -8.48 -1.31 9.62
C ASP A 76 -8.60 -1.91 11.02
N TYR A 77 -9.60 -1.51 11.80
CA TYR A 77 -9.80 -1.92 13.18
C TYR A 77 -11.24 -2.35 13.49
N ILE A 78 -11.39 -3.33 14.36
CA ILE A 78 -12.62 -3.54 15.15
C ILE A 78 -12.33 -3.14 16.60
N ILE A 79 -13.24 -2.36 17.16
CA ILE A 79 -13.17 -1.82 18.52
C ILE A 79 -14.31 -2.43 19.33
N PHE A 80 -13.97 -3.14 20.41
CA PHE A 80 -14.94 -3.68 21.37
C PHE A 80 -15.06 -2.72 22.56
N ASP A 81 -15.72 -1.58 22.37
CA ASP A 81 -15.74 -0.50 23.38
C ASP A 81 -16.31 -1.00 24.71
N GLY A 82 -15.53 -0.80 25.79
CA GLY A 82 -15.88 -1.21 27.15
C GLY A 82 -15.58 -2.67 27.49
N LEU A 83 -15.06 -3.46 26.56
CA LEU A 83 -14.72 -4.87 26.81
C LEU A 83 -13.65 -5.02 27.90
N ALA A 84 -12.58 -4.20 27.87
CA ALA A 84 -11.56 -4.20 28.92
C ALA A 84 -12.08 -3.80 30.31
N GLU A 85 -13.17 -3.05 30.37
CA GLU A 85 -13.85 -2.63 31.60
C GLU A 85 -14.86 -3.68 32.10
N GLY A 86 -15.11 -4.74 31.31
CA GLY A 86 -16.06 -5.81 31.63
C GLY A 86 -17.49 -5.54 31.16
N GLU A 87 -17.74 -4.46 30.43
CA GLU A 87 -19.05 -4.07 29.93
C GLU A 87 -18.96 -3.65 28.46
N LEU A 88 -19.27 -4.57 27.54
CA LEU A 88 -19.26 -4.26 26.11
C LEU A 88 -20.43 -3.34 25.74
N ARG A 89 -20.11 -2.11 25.31
CA ARG A 89 -21.06 -1.07 24.93
C ARG A 89 -21.37 -1.06 23.43
N ASP A 90 -20.34 -1.20 22.61
CA ASP A 90 -20.47 -1.15 21.15
C ASP A 90 -19.39 -1.98 20.45
N ILE A 91 -19.64 -2.34 19.18
CA ILE A 91 -18.67 -2.96 18.27
C ILE A 91 -18.51 -2.07 17.05
N ILE A 92 -17.40 -1.35 16.98
CA ILE A 92 -17.15 -0.33 15.96
C ILE A 92 -16.16 -0.86 14.92
N PHE A 93 -16.53 -0.77 13.64
CA PHE A 93 -15.65 -1.03 12.51
C PHE A 93 -15.05 0.29 12.06
N LEU A 94 -13.74 0.47 12.26
CA LEU A 94 -13.01 1.71 11.99
C LEU A 94 -12.08 1.53 10.79
N GLU A 95 -12.20 2.43 9.82
CA GLU A 95 -11.25 2.62 8.72
C GLU A 95 -10.54 3.96 8.93
N ILE A 96 -9.21 3.97 8.87
CA ILE A 96 -8.38 5.15 9.06
C ILE A 96 -7.92 5.65 7.70
N LYS A 97 -8.11 6.95 7.44
CA LYS A 97 -7.60 7.62 6.24
C LYS A 97 -6.70 8.77 6.63
N THR A 98 -5.55 8.89 5.96
CA THR A 98 -4.62 10.01 6.13
C THR A 98 -4.81 11.07 5.04
N GLY A 99 -4.67 12.35 5.41
CA GLY A 99 -4.71 13.48 4.47
C GLY A 99 -6.07 13.65 3.76
N LYS A 100 -6.04 13.66 2.42
CA LYS A 100 -7.25 13.79 1.57
C LYS A 100 -7.77 12.46 1.05
N SER A 101 -7.34 11.34 1.63
CA SER A 101 -7.73 10.01 1.18
C SER A 101 -9.23 9.78 1.44
N GLN A 102 -9.90 9.14 0.50
CA GLN A 102 -11.34 8.88 0.50
C GLN A 102 -11.58 7.38 0.51
N LEU A 103 -12.76 6.97 0.98
CA LEU A 103 -13.16 5.56 0.92
C LEU A 103 -13.19 5.07 -0.53
N ASN A 104 -12.53 3.94 -0.78
CA ASN A 104 -12.58 3.23 -2.06
C ASN A 104 -13.93 2.51 -2.24
N LYS A 105 -14.15 1.92 -3.42
CA LYS A 105 -15.42 1.26 -3.75
C LYS A 105 -15.80 0.16 -2.75
N ASN A 106 -14.85 -0.68 -2.36
CA ASN A 106 -15.11 -1.80 -1.44
C ASN A 106 -15.39 -1.29 -0.02
N GLU A 107 -14.60 -0.33 0.47
CA GLU A 107 -14.79 0.34 1.76
C GLU A 107 -16.17 0.99 1.87
N ARG A 108 -16.62 1.69 0.82
CA ARG A 108 -17.97 2.26 0.76
C ARG A 108 -19.06 1.20 0.81
N MET A 109 -18.87 0.08 0.12
CA MET A 109 -19.82 -1.04 0.17
C MET A 109 -19.93 -1.61 1.59
N ILE A 110 -18.80 -1.77 2.29
CA ILE A 110 -18.77 -2.22 3.68
C ILE A 110 -19.46 -1.21 4.60
N GLN A 111 -19.12 0.07 4.50
CA GLN A 111 -19.74 1.15 5.27
C GLN A 111 -21.26 1.15 5.09
N GLN A 112 -21.73 1.09 3.83
CA GLN A 112 -23.14 1.09 3.52
C GLN A 112 -23.83 -0.16 4.09
N PHE A 113 -23.21 -1.34 3.94
CA PHE A 113 -23.75 -2.59 4.49
C PHE A 113 -23.90 -2.53 6.02
N LEU A 114 -22.88 -2.04 6.73
CA LEU A 114 -22.90 -1.84 8.18
C LEU A 114 -23.95 -0.81 8.60
N SER A 115 -24.11 0.29 7.83
CA SER A 115 -25.10 1.34 8.12
C SER A 115 -26.55 0.85 8.05
N THR A 116 -26.84 -0.18 7.25
CA THR A 116 -28.19 -0.74 7.07
C THR A 116 -28.55 -1.87 8.04
N LYS A 117 -27.67 -2.16 9.00
CA LYS A 117 -27.68 -3.30 9.94
C LYS A 117 -27.69 -4.68 9.28
N ARG A 118 -26.54 -5.36 9.32
CA ARG A 118 -26.39 -6.79 9.70
C ARG A 118 -24.94 -7.06 10.15
N ALA A 119 -24.64 -6.86 11.42
CA ALA A 119 -23.52 -7.53 12.09
C ALA A 119 -24.06 -8.85 12.66
N ARG A 120 -23.32 -9.96 12.50
CA ARG A 120 -23.74 -11.29 12.92
C ARG A 120 -22.62 -11.95 13.72
N TYR A 121 -22.98 -12.52 14.87
CA TYR A 121 -22.10 -13.36 15.66
C TYR A 121 -22.45 -14.82 15.39
N GLU A 122 -21.47 -15.63 14.95
CA GLU A 122 -21.64 -17.07 14.73
C GLU A 122 -20.60 -17.84 15.53
N LEU A 123 -21.05 -18.84 16.29
CA LEU A 123 -20.19 -19.77 17.01
C LEU A 123 -20.17 -21.10 16.25
N ILE A 124 -18.99 -21.54 15.82
CA ILE A 124 -18.79 -22.87 15.25
C ILE A 124 -17.87 -23.65 16.19
N ASN A 125 -18.41 -24.70 16.79
CA ASN A 125 -17.65 -25.63 17.62
C ASN A 125 -17.15 -26.78 16.75
N ILE A 126 -15.84 -26.81 16.47
CA ILE A 126 -15.21 -27.93 15.78
C ILE A 126 -14.85 -28.98 16.83
N LYS A 127 -15.45 -30.18 16.71
CA LYS A 127 -15.01 -31.35 17.47
C LYS A 127 -14.00 -32.09 16.59
N TYR A 128 -12.79 -32.28 17.11
CA TYR A 128 -11.82 -33.22 16.53
C TYR A 128 -12.24 -34.66 16.82
#